data_AF-A0A3N5M7Z6-F1
#
_entry.id   AF-A0A3N5M7Z6-F1
#
_cell.length_a   1.000
_cell.length_b   1.000
_cell.length_c   1.000
_cell.angle_alpha   90.00
_cell.angle_beta   90.00
_cell.angle_gamma   90.00
#
_symmetry.space_group_name_H-M   'P 1'
#
loop_
_entity.id
_entity.type
_entity.pdbx_description
1 polymer ?
#
loop_
_entity_poly.entity_id
_entity_poly.type
_entity_poly.pdbx_seq_one_letter_code
_entity_poly.pdbx_strand_id
1 'polypeptide(L)'
;FSRDMFALRTDNDLAHLAAIRAGYGIGICQVPIGQREANLIRLLPRHFVFNLEIWLVMHENLRTSPRMRAVFDHLGSALSTYVDAERRRT
;
A
#
# COMPACT_ATOMS: atom_id res chain seq x y z
N PHE A 1 -18.06 8.79 -14.26
CA PHE A 1 -18.00 7.43 -14.84
C PHE A 1 -19.28 6.67 -14.47
N SER A 2 -19.90 5.98 -15.42
CA SER A 2 -21.08 5.12 -15.17
C SER A 2 -20.65 3.75 -14.60
N ARG A 3 -21.58 2.97 -14.03
CA ARG A 3 -21.22 1.71 -13.33
C ARG A 3 -20.81 0.60 -14.32
N ASP A 4 -21.49 0.57 -15.46
CA ASP A 4 -21.29 -0.31 -16.62
C ASP A 4 -19.90 -0.19 -17.27
N MET A 5 -19.17 0.88 -17.00
CA MET A 5 -17.78 1.07 -17.46
C MET A 5 -16.75 0.16 -16.75
N PHE A 6 -17.14 -0.53 -15.68
CA PHE A 6 -16.23 -1.33 -14.86
C PHE A 6 -16.66 -2.80 -14.84
N ALA A 7 -15.77 -3.70 -15.24
CA ALA A 7 -16.01 -5.14 -15.17
C ALA A 7 -16.12 -5.66 -13.72
N LEU A 8 -15.39 -5.04 -12.79
CA LEU A 8 -15.44 -5.33 -11.36
C LEU A 8 -15.39 -4.04 -10.55
N ARG A 9 -16.16 -3.99 -9.48
CA ARG A 9 -16.12 -2.93 -8.46
C ARG A 9 -16.15 -3.56 -7.09
N THR A 10 -15.17 -3.21 -6.26
CA THR A 10 -15.07 -3.66 -4.88
C THR A 10 -14.36 -2.60 -4.05
N ASP A 11 -14.74 -2.49 -2.79
CA ASP A 11 -14.07 -1.72 -1.74
C ASP A 11 -13.15 -2.61 -0.89
N ASN A 12 -13.00 -3.89 -1.26
CA ASN A 12 -12.10 -4.82 -0.60
C ASN A 12 -10.77 -4.88 -1.39
N ASP A 13 -9.72 -4.30 -0.81
CA ASP A 13 -8.39 -4.25 -1.41
C ASP A 13 -7.82 -5.63 -1.73
N LEU A 14 -8.12 -6.65 -0.90
CA LEU A 14 -7.65 -8.01 -1.13
C LEU A 14 -8.34 -8.66 -2.32
N ALA A 15 -9.65 -8.43 -2.48
CA ALA A 15 -10.41 -8.92 -3.64
C ALA A 15 -9.91 -8.24 -4.93
N HIS A 16 -9.64 -6.95 -4.88
CA HIS A 16 -9.06 -6.21 -6.01
C HIS A 16 -7.66 -6.72 -6.38
N LEU A 17 -6.78 -6.92 -5.39
CA LEU A 17 -5.44 -7.46 -5.62
C LEU A 17 -5.49 -8.89 -6.18
N ALA A 18 -6.40 -9.73 -5.69
CA ALA A 18 -6.60 -11.08 -6.22
C ALA A 18 -7.07 -11.06 -7.69
N ALA A 19 -7.98 -10.16 -8.04
CA ALA A 19 -8.47 -10.01 -9.42
C ALA A 19 -7.34 -9.64 -10.39
N ILE A 20 -6.48 -8.65 -10.05
CA ILE A 20 -5.35 -8.29 -10.92
C ILE A 20 -4.33 -9.44 -11.04
N ARG A 21 -4.06 -10.17 -9.95
CA ARG A 21 -3.16 -11.34 -9.97
C ARG A 21 -3.70 -12.50 -10.82
N ALA A 22 -5.02 -12.64 -10.90
CA ALA A 22 -5.70 -13.61 -11.75
C ALA A 22 -5.77 -13.18 -13.23
N GLY A 23 -5.20 -12.02 -13.60
CA GLY A 23 -5.25 -11.51 -14.97
C GLY A 23 -6.61 -10.95 -15.38
N TYR A 24 -7.46 -10.58 -14.43
CA TYR A 24 -8.79 -10.02 -14.70
C TYR A 24 -8.74 -8.68 -15.45
N GLY A 25 -7.59 -8.00 -15.42
CA GLY A 25 -7.34 -6.76 -16.16
C GLY A 25 -6.27 -5.91 -15.49
N ILE A 26 -6.29 -4.60 -15.80
CA ILE A 26 -5.43 -3.61 -15.18
C ILE A 26 -6.09 -3.09 -13.90
N GLY A 27 -5.33 -2.99 -12.81
CA GLY A 27 -5.81 -2.35 -11.59
C GLY A 27 -4.69 -1.63 -10.84
N ILE A 28 -5.11 -0.85 -9.86
CA ILE A 28 -4.23 -0.01 -9.04
C ILE A 28 -3.88 -0.77 -7.75
N CYS A 29 -2.61 -0.76 -7.35
CA CYS A 29 -2.20 -1.22 -6.03
C CYS A 29 -0.98 -0.40 -5.57
N GLN A 30 -0.66 -0.45 -4.27
CA GLN A 30 0.55 0.19 -3.77
C GLN A 30 1.78 -0.49 -4.38
N VAL A 31 2.73 0.32 -4.87
CA VAL A 31 3.89 -0.20 -5.61
C VAL A 31 4.69 -1.25 -4.80
N PRO A 32 4.98 -1.07 -3.50
CA PRO A 32 5.74 -2.08 -2.75
C PRO A 32 4.98 -3.40 -2.57
N ILE A 33 3.64 -3.40 -2.65
CA ILE A 33 2.84 -4.62 -2.66
C ILE A 33 2.96 -5.30 -4.03
N GLY A 34 2.75 -4.54 -5.11
CA GLY A 34 2.83 -5.07 -6.48
C GLY A 34 4.22 -5.62 -6.83
N GLN A 35 5.30 -5.01 -6.33
CA GLN A 35 6.69 -5.47 -6.53
C GLN A 35 6.97 -6.86 -5.93
N ARG A 36 6.16 -7.32 -4.98
CA ARG A 36 6.30 -8.66 -4.38
C ARG A 36 5.63 -9.74 -5.23
N GLU A 37 4.81 -9.36 -6.20
CA GLU A 37 4.05 -10.27 -7.05
C GLU A 37 4.82 -10.50 -8.37
N ALA A 38 5.40 -11.70 -8.53
CA ALA A 38 6.25 -12.02 -9.68
C ALA A 38 5.56 -11.88 -11.05
N ASN A 39 4.23 -12.00 -11.09
CA ASN A 39 3.45 -11.98 -12.33
C ASN A 39 2.78 -10.62 -12.60
N LEU A 40 3.03 -9.60 -11.76
CA LEU A 40 2.50 -8.25 -12.01
C LEU A 40 3.55 -7.36 -12.67
N ILE A 41 3.10 -6.54 -13.61
CA ILE A 41 3.94 -5.58 -14.33
C ILE A 41 3.43 -4.17 -14.00
N ARG A 42 4.33 -3.29 -13.54
CA ARG A 42 4.01 -1.88 -13.26
C ARG A 42 3.82 -1.13 -14.58
N LEU A 43 2.63 -0.57 -14.78
CA LEU A 43 2.30 0.24 -15.96
C LEU A 43 2.46 1.74 -15.64
N LEU A 44 2.81 2.53 -16.67
CA LEU A 44 2.86 3.99 -16.63
C LEU A 44 3.65 4.62 -15.45
N PRO A 45 4.84 4.09 -15.06
CA PRO A 45 5.53 4.51 -13.83
C PRO A 45 5.91 6.00 -13.77
N ARG A 46 6.01 6.68 -14.91
CA ARG A 46 6.34 8.12 -15.02
C ARG A 46 5.13 9.04 -15.19
N HIS A 47 3.97 8.49 -15.49
CA HIS A 47 2.76 9.26 -15.82
C HIS A 47 1.68 9.12 -14.76
N PHE A 48 1.73 8.07 -13.94
CA PHE A 48 0.71 7.77 -12.96
C PHE A 48 1.35 7.36 -11.64
N VAL A 49 1.45 8.33 -10.73
CA VAL A 49 1.99 8.16 -9.38
C VAL A 49 1.12 8.95 -8.41
N PHE A 50 0.63 8.27 -7.38
CA PHE A 50 -0.03 8.91 -6.25
C PHE A 50 0.77 8.64 -4.99
N ASN A 51 1.12 9.71 -4.27
CA ASN A 51 1.75 9.60 -2.98
C ASN A 51 0.66 9.41 -1.93
N LEU A 52 0.64 8.24 -1.29
CA LEU A 52 -0.21 7.97 -0.16
C LEU A 52 0.59 8.24 1.12
N GLU A 53 0.10 9.17 1.93
CA GLU A 53 0.68 9.43 3.25
C GLU A 53 0.35 8.28 4.22
N ILE A 54 1.28 7.99 5.13
CA ILE A 54 1.14 6.94 6.14
C ILE A 54 1.32 7.60 7.51
N TRP A 55 0.36 7.36 8.40
CA TRP A 55 0.41 7.83 9.78
C TRP A 55 0.45 6.67 10.75
N LEU A 56 1.37 6.75 11.70
CA LEU A 56 1.41 5.85 12.85
C LEU A 56 0.82 6.60 14.05
N VAL A 57 -0.33 6.14 14.55
CA VAL A 57 -1.12 6.86 15.55
C VAL A 57 -1.27 6.02 16.82
N MET A 58 -1.04 6.64 17.99
CA MET A 58 -1.31 6.06 19.31
C MET A 58 -2.28 6.93 20.09
N HIS A 59 -3.11 6.31 20.91
CA HIS A 59 -3.88 7.05 21.91
C HIS A 59 -2.93 7.68 22.94
N GLU A 60 -3.16 8.93 23.33
CA GLU A 60 -2.24 9.69 24.20
C GLU A 60 -1.91 8.97 25.52
N ASN A 61 -2.92 8.39 26.17
CA ASN A 61 -2.75 7.61 27.41
C ASN A 61 -1.79 6.42 27.29
N LEU A 62 -1.48 5.95 26.07
CA LEU A 62 -0.56 4.85 25.82
C LEU A 62 0.89 5.31 25.67
N ARG A 63 1.14 6.60 25.46
CA ARG A 63 2.47 7.17 25.17
C ARG A 63 3.48 6.97 26.30
N THR A 64 3.00 6.91 27.54
CA THR A 64 3.83 6.70 28.74
C THR A 64 4.08 5.22 29.03
N SER A 65 3.34 4.30 28.39
CA SER A 65 3.51 2.86 28.58
C SER A 65 4.80 2.37 27.90
N PRO A 66 5.79 1.83 28.62
CA PRO A 66 7.07 1.42 28.04
C PRO A 66 6.93 0.38 26.93
N ARG A 67 6.02 -0.58 27.10
CA ARG A 67 5.73 -1.60 26.07
C ARG A 67 5.15 -1.00 24.79
N MET A 68 4.29 0.01 24.91
CA MET A 68 3.67 0.66 23.74
C MET A 68 4.71 1.50 23.01
N ARG A 69 5.55 2.24 23.76
CA ARG A 69 6.68 2.98 23.19
C ARG A 69 7.61 2.05 22.39
N ALA A 70 8.03 0.92 22.97
CA ALA A 70 8.92 -0.02 22.29
C ALA A 70 8.32 -0.53 20.95
N VAL A 71 7.03 -0.88 20.94
CA VAL A 71 6.35 -1.33 19.71
C VAL A 71 6.27 -0.19 18.69
N PHE A 72 5.88 1.01 19.11
CA PHE A 72 5.74 2.14 18.19
C PHE A 72 7.07 2.66 17.65
N ASP A 73 8.14 2.63 18.44
CA ASP A 73 9.49 2.96 17.97
C ASP A 73 9.93 1.97 16.88
N HIS A 74 9.67 0.67 17.10
CA HIS A 74 9.94 -0.36 16.10
C HIS A 74 9.09 -0.18 14.84
N LEU A 75 7.78 0.01 14.99
CA LEU A 75 6.86 0.22 13.86
C LEU A 75 7.23 1.48 13.07
N GLY A 76 7.59 2.58 13.75
CA GLY A 76 8.04 3.80 13.10
C GLY A 76 9.28 3.57 12.24
N SER A 77 10.31 2.93 12.80
CA SER A 77 11.53 2.57 12.06
C SER A 77 11.27 1.64 10.87
N ALA A 78 10.45 0.60 11.07
CA ALA A 78 10.11 -0.36 10.04
C ALA A 78 9.29 0.26 8.91
N LEU A 79 8.29 1.10 9.24
CA LEU A 79 7.47 1.82 8.26
C LEU A 79 8.29 2.83 7.46
N SER A 80 9.17 3.59 8.10
CA SER A 80 10.09 4.49 7.38
C SER A 80 10.97 3.72 6.40
N THR A 81 11.53 2.58 6.83
CA THR A 81 12.34 1.71 5.95
C THR A 81 11.53 1.18 4.77
N TYR A 82 10.29 0.74 5.01
CA TYR A 82 9.37 0.25 3.98
C TYR A 82 9.06 1.33 2.92
N VAL A 83 8.82 2.57 3.35
CA VAL A 83 8.53 3.70 2.44
C VAL A 83 9.78 4.16 1.68
N ASP A 84 10.94 4.23 2.34
CA ASP A 84 12.19 4.68 1.72
C ASP A 84 12.74 3.68 0.70
N ALA A 85 12.44 2.38 0.87
CA ALA A 85 12.76 1.36 -0.12
C ALA A 85 12.06 1.64 -1.46
N GLU A 86 10.88 2.26 -1.44
CA GLU A 86 10.16 2.65 -2.64
C GLU A 86 10.70 3.93 -3.25
N ARG A 87 11.00 4.94 -2.42
CA ARG A 87 11.55 6.23 -2.88
C ARG A 87 12.88 6.09 -3.61
N ARG A 88 13.72 5.13 -3.20
CA ARG A 88 15.04 4.89 -3.82
C ARG A 88 14.98 4.10 -5.14
N ARG A 89 13.82 3.54 -5.50
CA ARG A 89 13.63 2.69 -6.70
C ARG A 89 12.88 3.40 -7.83
N THR A 90 12.40 4.62 -7.59
CA THR A 90 11.78 5.50 -8.59
C THR A 90 12.82 6.49 -9.10
#